data_AF-A0A529P2M2-F1
#
_entry.id   AF-A0A529P2M2-F1
#
_cell.length_a   1.000
_cell.length_b   1.000
_cell.length_c   1.000
_cell.angle_alpha   90.00
_cell.angle_beta   90.00
_cell.angle_gamma   90.00
#
_symmetry.space_group_name_H-M   'P 1'
#
loop_
_entity.id
_entity.type
_entity.pdbx_description
1 polymer ?
#
loop_
_entity_poly.entity_id
_entity_poly.type
_entity_poly.pdbx_seq_one_letter_code
_entity_poly.pdbx_strand_id
1 'polypeptide(L)'
;LVVDDKALVGRIVKRAEDAKAAGQPVRKDDNPAVFEERLREYYKKTAPLIGYYYAKGRLKSVDGMADIDTVTREIEAVLKSVTQAAA
;
A
#
# COMPACT_ATOMS: atom_id res chain seq x y z
N LEU A 1 -0.89 -2.92 -4.47
CA LEU A 1 0.06 -1.83 -4.78
C LEU A 1 1.46 -2.33 -4.52
N VAL A 2 2.41 -2.01 -5.38
CA VAL A 2 3.84 -2.24 -5.17
C VAL A 2 4.46 -0.89 -4.80
N VAL A 3 5.20 -0.82 -3.69
CA VAL A 3 5.75 0.44 -3.16
C VAL A 3 7.18 0.24 -2.67
N ASP A 4 7.96 1.32 -2.64
CA ASP A 4 9.26 1.35 -1.96
C ASP A 4 9.09 1.52 -0.45
N ASP A 5 9.70 0.62 0.32
CA ASP A 5 9.58 0.58 1.78
C ASP A 5 10.10 1.86 2.44
N LYS A 6 11.21 2.44 1.94
CA LYS A 6 11.79 3.66 2.51
C LYS A 6 10.89 4.87 2.26
N ALA A 7 10.31 4.96 1.06
CA ALA A 7 9.33 5.98 0.75
C ALA A 7 8.08 5.85 1.64
N LEU A 8 7.64 4.62 1.94
CA LEU A 8 6.51 4.37 2.83
C LEU A 8 6.81 4.81 4.27
N VAL A 9 8.00 4.52 4.80
CA VAL A 9 8.46 5.03 6.10
C VAL A 9 8.44 6.57 6.10
N GLY A 10 8.96 7.20 5.05
CA GLY A 10 8.96 8.66 4.91
C GLY A 10 7.55 9.27 4.92
N ARG A 11 6.57 8.63 4.27
CA ARG A 11 5.15 9.05 4.29
C ARG A 11 4.55 9.00 5.70
N ILE A 12 4.94 8.02 6.52
CA ILE A 12 4.47 7.90 7.91
C ILE A 12 5.06 8.97 8.81
N VAL A 13 6.34 9.29 8.65
CA VAL A 13 6.97 10.41 9.36
C VAL A 13 6.28 11.72 9.00
N LYS A 14 6.08 11.97 7.70
CA LYS A 14 5.35 13.16 7.23
C LYS A 14 3.94 13.23 7.84
N ARG A 15 3.22 12.11 7.94
CA ARG A 15 1.91 12.07 8.58
C ARG A 15 1.94 12.52 10.05
N ALA A 16 2.96 12.12 10.82
CA ALA A 16 3.13 12.60 12.19
C ALA A 16 3.41 14.11 12.25
N GLU A 17 4.28 14.60 11.35
CA GLU A 17 4.63 16.02 11.26
C GLU A 17 3.41 16.88 10.92
N ASP A 18 2.66 16.49 9.89
CA ASP A 18 1.45 17.18 9.45
C ASP A 18 0.38 17.21 10.56
N ALA A 19 0.18 16.09 11.28
CA ALA A 19 -0.75 16.03 12.41
C ALA A 19 -0.33 16.97 13.54
N LYS A 20 0.96 16.98 13.88
CA LYS A 20 1.51 17.89 14.91
C LYS A 20 1.35 19.36 14.50
N ALA A 21 1.64 19.69 13.24
CA ALA A 21 1.47 21.04 12.70
C ALA A 21 0.01 21.50 12.71
N ALA A 22 -0.93 20.57 12.49
CA ALA A 22 -2.37 20.82 12.58
C ALA A 22 -2.93 20.83 14.03
N GLY A 23 -2.09 20.65 15.07
CA GLY A 23 -2.53 20.56 16.46
C GLY A 23 -3.33 19.29 16.78
N GLN A 24 -3.25 18.27 15.93
CA GLN A 24 -3.93 16.98 16.08
C GLN A 24 -3.04 15.98 16.82
N PRO A 25 -3.63 15.00 17.54
CA PRO A 25 -2.86 13.95 18.17
C PRO A 25 -2.15 13.08 17.14
N VAL A 26 -0.82 12.96 17.27
CA VAL A 26 -0.01 12.04 16.47
C VAL A 26 -0.36 10.60 16.84
N ARG A 27 -0.52 9.73 15.85
CA ARG A 27 -0.82 8.32 16.09
C ARG A 27 0.39 7.63 16.72
N LYS A 28 0.14 6.70 17.64
CA LYS A 28 1.22 5.98 18.35
C LYS A 28 2.12 5.16 17.41
N ASP A 29 1.57 4.72 16.28
CA ASP A 29 2.25 3.92 15.27
C ASP A 29 2.95 4.75 14.18
N ASP A 30 2.87 6.09 14.24
CA ASP A 30 3.60 6.99 13.33
C ASP A 30 5.04 7.26 13.81
N ASN A 31 5.73 6.17 14.14
CA ASN A 31 7.14 6.15 14.54
C ASN A 31 7.88 5.21 13.58
N PRO A 32 9.01 5.63 12.96
CA PRO A 32 9.79 4.79 12.04
C PRO A 32 10.07 3.38 12.57
N ALA A 33 10.55 3.26 13.81
CA ALA A 33 10.92 1.96 14.38
C ALA A 33 9.71 1.01 14.52
N VAL A 34 8.56 1.54 14.95
CA VAL A 34 7.31 0.78 15.07
C VAL A 34 6.78 0.43 13.69
N PHE A 35 6.87 1.34 12.73
CA PHE A 35 6.36 1.12 11.38
C PHE A 35 7.18 0.06 10.63
N GLU A 36 8.51 0.06 10.78
CA GLU A 36 9.36 -1.00 10.20
C GLU A 36 9.01 -2.38 10.73
N GLU A 37 8.75 -2.51 12.04
CA GLU A 37 8.31 -3.78 12.63
C GLU A 37 6.97 -4.23 12.04
N ARG A 38 6.01 -3.30 11.90
CA ARG A 38 4.72 -3.58 11.28
C ARG A 38 4.85 -3.99 9.82
N LEU A 39 5.77 -3.38 9.07
CA LEU A 39 6.01 -3.71 7.67
C LEU A 39 6.64 -5.10 7.53
N ARG A 40 7.60 -5.46 8.40
CA ARG A 40 8.12 -6.83 8.47
C ARG A 40 7.03 -7.85 8.77
N GLU A 41 6.17 -7.55 9.75
CA GLU A 41 5.07 -8.45 10.13
C GLU A 41 4.01 -8.58 9.02
N TYR A 42 3.73 -7.49 8.29
CA TYR A 42 2.90 -7.51 7.10
C TYR A 42 3.48 -8.48 6.07
N TYR A 43 4.75 -8.35 5.69
CA TYR A 43 5.36 -9.24 4.71
C TYR A 43 5.35 -10.70 5.16
N LYS A 44 5.68 -10.97 6.43
CA LYS A 44 5.64 -12.32 6.99
C LYS A 44 4.26 -12.97 6.85
N LYS A 45 3.19 -12.20 7.08
CA LYS A 45 1.80 -12.69 7.05
C LYS A 45 1.20 -12.72 5.64
N THR A 46 1.60 -11.83 4.74
CA THR A 46 0.94 -11.66 3.43
C THR A 46 1.75 -12.19 2.25
N ALA A 47 3.06 -12.42 2.38
CA ALA A 47 3.88 -12.94 1.28
C ALA A 47 3.33 -14.25 0.67
N PRO A 48 2.82 -15.23 1.45
CA PRO A 48 2.22 -16.44 0.87
C PRO A 48 0.98 -16.16 -0.02
N LEU A 49 0.26 -15.06 0.25
CA LEU A 49 -0.93 -14.69 -0.53
C LEU A 49 -0.57 -14.24 -1.95
N ILE A 50 0.61 -13.65 -2.14
CA ILE A 50 1.10 -13.25 -3.49
C ILE A 50 1.20 -14.49 -4.37
N GLY A 51 1.89 -15.53 -3.89
CA GLY A 51 2.03 -16.80 -4.61
C GLY A 51 0.68 -17.47 -4.87
N TYR A 52 -0.21 -17.48 -3.88
CA TYR A 52 -1.56 -18.03 -4.00
C TYR A 52 -2.38 -17.37 -5.12
N TYR A 53 -2.43 -16.04 -5.16
CA TYR A 53 -3.20 -15.32 -6.19
C TYR A 53 -2.51 -15.35 -7.56
N TYR A 54 -1.19 -15.41 -7.60
CA TYR A 54 -0.42 -15.60 -8.84
C TYR A 54 -0.76 -16.94 -9.49
N ALA A 55 -0.69 -18.04 -8.74
CA ALA A 55 -0.99 -19.38 -9.23
C ALA A 55 -2.44 -19.52 -9.76
N LYS A 56 -3.36 -18.69 -9.25
CA LYS A 56 -4.76 -18.63 -9.71
C LYS A 56 -5.00 -17.69 -10.88
N GLY A 57 -3.98 -17.00 -11.40
CA GLY A 57 -4.12 -15.98 -12.45
C GLY A 57 -4.91 -14.74 -12.02
N ARG A 58 -5.10 -14.53 -10.71
CA ARG A 58 -5.92 -13.46 -10.13
C ARG A 58 -5.09 -12.31 -9.55
N LEU A 59 -3.77 -12.46 -9.45
CA LEU A 59 -2.89 -11.39 -8.99
C LEU A 59 -2.83 -10.26 -10.03
N LYS A 60 -3.11 -9.04 -9.58
CA LYS A 60 -2.97 -7.80 -10.36
C LYS A 60 -2.10 -6.83 -9.58
N SER A 61 -1.01 -6.39 -10.19
CA SER A 61 -0.08 -5.43 -9.62
C SER A 61 -0.39 -4.04 -10.15
N VAL A 62 -0.27 -3.04 -9.28
CA VAL A 62 -0.49 -1.62 -9.56
C VAL A 62 0.68 -0.89 -8.91
N ASP A 63 1.30 0.05 -9.62
CA ASP A 63 2.42 0.83 -9.11
C ASP A 63 1.93 1.84 -8.07
N GLY A 64 2.26 1.63 -6.79
CA GLY A 64 1.86 2.53 -5.71
C GLY A 64 2.81 3.71 -5.50
N MET A 65 3.83 3.86 -6.37
CA MET A 65 4.75 4.99 -6.37
C MET A 65 4.34 6.08 -7.36
N ALA A 66 3.43 5.79 -8.29
CA ALA A 66 2.83 6.78 -9.18
C ALA A 66 1.96 7.80 -8.41
N ASP A 67 1.58 8.89 -9.08
CA ASP A 67 0.63 9.87 -8.55
C ASP A 67 -0.77 9.26 -8.35
N ILE A 68 -1.58 9.88 -7.48
CA ILE A 68 -2.90 9.37 -7.06
C ILE A 68 -3.82 9.15 -8.27
N ASP A 69 -3.81 10.05 -9.25
CA ASP A 69 -4.70 9.94 -10.40
C ASP A 69 -4.29 8.76 -11.29
N THR A 70 -2.99 8.54 -11.46
CA THR A 70 -2.45 7.37 -12.16
C THR A 70 -2.80 6.08 -11.44
N VAL A 71 -2.56 5.98 -10.12
CA VAL A 71 -2.91 4.80 -9.31
C VAL A 71 -4.41 4.50 -9.41
N THR A 72 -5.25 5.54 -9.33
CA THR A 72 -6.71 5.42 -9.46
C THR A 72 -7.10 4.82 -10.80
N ARG A 73 -6.56 5.37 -11.90
CA ARG A 73 -6.85 4.86 -13.26
C ARG A 73 -6.40 3.41 -13.44
N GLU A 74 -5.23 3.03 -12.91
CA GLU A 74 -4.75 1.64 -12.98
C GLU A 74 -5.69 0.68 -12.23
N ILE A 75 -6.14 1.05 -11.03
CA ILE A 75 -7.10 0.26 -10.26
C ILE A 75 -8.43 0.12 -11.02
N GLU A 76 -8.96 1.21 -11.57
CA GLU A 76 -10.20 1.17 -12.35
C GLU A 76 -10.08 0.28 -13.58
N ALA A 77 -8.95 0.34 -14.29
CA ALA A 77 -8.69 -0.52 -15.44
C ALA A 77 -8.66 -2.00 -15.04
N VAL A 78 -8.03 -2.34 -13.91
CA VAL A 78 -8.04 -3.69 -13.35
C VAL A 78 -9.48 -4.14 -13.04
N LEU A 79 -10.26 -3.30 -12.34
CA LEU A 79 -11.65 -3.64 -11.99
C LEU A 79 -12.51 -3.87 -13.23
N LYS A 80 -12.45 -2.98 -14.23
CA LYS A 80 -13.16 -3.13 -15.51
C LYS A 80 -12.80 -4.45 -16.21
N SER A 81 -11.52 -4.82 -16.23
CA SER A 81 -11.07 -6.08 -16.86
C SER A 81 -11.65 -7.32 -16.18
N VAL A 82 -11.81 -7.29 -14.84
CA VAL A 82 -12.36 -8.42 -14.08
C VAL A 82 -13.87 -8.52 -14.26
N THR A 83 -14.59 -7.40 -14.34
CA THR A 83 -16.03 -7.39 -14.61
C THR A 83 -16.36 -7.87 -16.03
N GLN A 84 -15.57 -7.48 -17.03
CA GLN A 84 -15.76 -7.92 -18.41
C GLN A 84 -15.47 -9.41 -18.63
N ALA A 85 -14.49 -9.97 -17.91
CA ALA A 85 -14.18 -11.41 -17.99
C ALA A 85 -15.22 -12.30 -17.29
N ALA A 86 -16.10 -11.72 -16.46
CA ALA A 86 -17.14 -12.43 -15.72
C ALA A 86 -18.53 -12.33 -16.38
N ALA A 87 -18.67 -11.56 -17.46
CA ALA A 87 -19.86 -11.40 -18.29
C ALA A 87 -19.76 -12.29 -19.54
#